data_AF-A0AAD6SB10-F1
#
_entry.id   AF-A0AAD6SB10-F1
#
_cell.length_a   1.000
_cell.length_b   1.000
_cell.length_c   1.000
_cell.angle_alpha   90.00
_cell.angle_beta   90.00
_cell.angle_gamma   90.00
#
_symmetry.space_group_name_H-M   'P 1'
#
loop_
_entity.id
_entity.type
_entity.pdbx_description
1 polymer ?
#
loop_
_entity_poly.entity_id
_entity_poly.type
_entity_poly.pdbx_seq_one_letter_code
_entity_poly.pdbx_strand_id
1 'polypeptide(L)' 'MLLKRQSVYRLKLLRRKNTGRLSDTTFPPKPLSRMAAQRIISNHCRTVRPRTFAEAGCAVCGCLVPL' A
#
# COMPACT_ATOMS: atom_id res chain seq x y z
N MET A 1 26.15 -0.13 45.40
CA MET A 1 25.53 -0.73 44.20
C MET A 1 24.17 -0.09 43.97
N LEU A 2 24.11 0.74 42.91
CA LEU A 2 22.96 1.25 42.16
C LEU A 2 21.60 1.40 42.88
N LEU A 3 21.32 2.65 43.24
CA LEU A 3 19.98 3.22 43.43
C LEU A 3 19.06 2.81 42.26
N LYS A 4 18.05 1.99 42.53
CA LYS A 4 16.99 1.67 41.55
C LYS A 4 16.17 2.93 41.32
N ARG A 5 16.55 3.65 40.26
CA ARG A 5 15.84 4.82 39.72
C ARG A 5 14.35 4.49 39.60
N GLN A 6 13.55 5.24 40.36
CA GLN A 6 12.14 5.40 40.08
C GLN A 6 11.97 5.94 38.66
N SER A 7 10.79 5.68 38.12
CA SER A 7 9.91 6.71 37.56
C SER A 7 9.33 6.24 36.23
N VAL A 8 8.02 6.48 36.11
CA VAL A 8 7.26 6.81 34.89
C VAL A 8 7.74 6.09 33.64
N TYR A 9 7.04 5.13 33.05
CA TYR A 9 5.84 5.40 32.26
C TYR A 9 5.14 4.04 32.06
N ARG A 10 4.23 3.66 32.96
CA ARG A 10 3.23 2.64 32.63
C ARG A 10 2.29 3.29 31.61
N LEU A 11 2.69 3.23 30.33
CA LEU A 11 1.83 3.56 29.19
C LEU A 11 0.61 2.64 29.28
N LYS A 12 -0.42 3.12 29.99
CA LYS A 12 -1.77 2.61 29.81
C LYS A 12 -2.11 2.95 28.36
N LEU A 13 -1.85 2.00 27.47
CA LEU A 13 -2.38 2.04 26.11
C LEU A 13 -3.90 2.03 26.27
N LEU A 14 -4.49 3.22 26.40
CA LEU A 14 -5.90 3.43 26.23
C LEU A 14 -6.17 3.02 24.78
N ARG A 15 -6.62 1.77 24.62
CA ARG A 15 -7.05 1.22 23.35
C ARG A 15 -8.24 2.04 22.91
N ARG A 16 -7.98 3.13 22.17
CA ARG A 16 -9.02 3.95 21.56
C ARG A 16 -9.81 3.02 20.66
N LYS A 17 -10.99 2.61 21.11
CA LYS A 17 -11.97 1.95 20.25
C LYS A 17 -12.35 3.00 19.22
N ASN A 18 -11.69 2.97 18.07
CA ASN A 18 -12.22 3.64 16.90
C ASN A 18 -13.50 2.87 16.55
N THR A 19 -14.64 3.34 17.04
CA THR A 19 -15.96 2.92 16.53
C THR A 19 -16.17 3.56 15.16
N GLY A 20 -15.15 3.54 14.30
CA GLY A 20 -15.39 3.59 12.88
C GLY A 20 -16.32 2.42 12.62
N ARG A 21 -17.50 2.70 12.09
CA ARG A 21 -18.42 1.67 11.61
C ARG A 21 -17.55 0.73 10.77
N LEU A 22 -17.26 -0.47 11.29
CA LEU A 22 -16.83 -1.57 10.44
C LEU A 22 -18.02 -1.69 9.49
N SER A 23 -17.85 -1.25 8.25
CA SER A 23 -18.86 -1.50 7.25
C SER A 23 -19.13 -3.00 7.32
N ASP A 24 -20.40 -3.39 7.30
CA ASP A 24 -20.87 -4.78 7.39
C ASP A 24 -20.46 -5.62 6.16
N THR A 25 -19.44 -5.14 5.45
CA THR A 25 -18.71 -5.83 4.41
C THR A 25 -17.86 -6.89 5.10
N THR A 26 -18.38 -8.12 5.15
CA THR A 26 -17.63 -9.31 5.52
C THR A 26 -16.29 -9.30 4.78
N PHE A 27 -15.20 -9.43 5.53
CA PHE A 27 -13.87 -9.59 4.95
C PHE A 27 -13.61 -11.10 4.69
N PRO A 28 -13.04 -11.46 3.53
CA PRO A 28 -12.70 -10.58 2.41
C PRO A 28 -13.96 -10.11 1.66
N PRO A 29 -13.91 -8.92 1.05
CA PRO A 29 -14.99 -8.46 0.19
C PRO A 29 -15.23 -9.47 -0.93
N LYS A 30 -16.46 -9.47 -1.46
CA LYS A 30 -16.79 -10.29 -2.63
C LYS A 30 -15.80 -10.00 -3.77
N PRO A 31 -15.39 -11.03 -4.53
CA PRO A 31 -14.50 -10.82 -5.66
C PRO A 31 -15.12 -9.86 -6.68
N LEU A 32 -14.25 -9.17 -7.42
CA LEU A 32 -14.65 -8.27 -8.50
C LEU A 32 -15.42 -9.04 -9.58
N SER A 33 -16.36 -8.35 -10.25
CA SER A 33 -16.99 -8.91 -11.45
C SER A 33 -15.95 -9.09 -12.55
N ARG A 34 -16.18 -10.06 -13.46
CA ARG A 34 -15.28 -10.30 -14.61
C ARG A 34 -15.04 -9.03 -15.42
N MET A 35 -16.08 -8.21 -15.62
CA MET A 35 -15.99 -6.94 -16.33
C MET A 35 -15.12 -5.93 -15.59
N ALA A 36 -15.28 -5.81 -14.26
CA ALA A 36 -14.47 -4.89 -13.46
C ALA A 36 -12.99 -5.31 -13.48
N ALA A 37 -12.71 -6.60 -13.30
CA ALA A 37 -11.35 -7.14 -13.37
C ALA A 37 -10.72 -6.86 -14.75
N GLN A 38 -11.42 -7.18 -15.85
CA GLN A 38 -10.95 -6.92 -17.21
C GLN A 38 -10.68 -5.43 -17.48
N ARG A 39 -11.53 -4.53 -16.97
CA ARG A 39 -11.34 -3.09 -17.11
C ARG A 39 -10.07 -2.62 -16.38
N ILE A 40 -9.85 -3.09 -15.15
CA ILE A 40 -8.66 -2.77 -14.37
C ILE A 40 -7.40 -3.25 -15.09
N ILE A 41 -7.39 -4.51 -15.52
CA ILE A 41 -6.27 -5.11 -16.24
C ILE A 41 -5.99 -4.34 -17.53
N SER A 42 -7.02 -4.10 -18.35
CA SER A 42 -6.89 -3.41 -19.64
C SER A 42 -6.35 -1.98 -19.48
N ASN A 43 -6.82 -1.26 -18.48
CA ASN A 43 -6.34 0.09 -18.18
C ASN A 43 -4.88 0.07 -17.74
N HIS A 44 -4.50 -0.83 -16.84
CA HIS A 44 -3.12 -0.98 -16.41
C HIS A 44 -2.20 -1.33 -17.59
N CYS A 45 -2.57 -2.34 -18.39
CA CYS A 45 -1.82 -2.72 -19.58
C CYS A 45 -1.70 -1.57 -20.60
N ARG A 46 -2.67 -0.65 -20.66
CA ARG A 46 -2.61 0.53 -21.53
C ARG A 46 -1.59 1.56 -21.02
N THR A 47 -1.45 1.74 -19.71
CA THR A 47 -0.50 2.70 -19.13
C THR A 47 0.94 2.20 -19.17
N VAL A 48 1.15 0.89 -19.14
CA VAL A 48 2.49 0.28 -19.17
C VAL A 48 2.90 -0.20 -20.58
N ARG A 49 2.28 0.34 -21.63
CA ARG A 49 2.71 0.00 -23.00
C ARG A 49 4.13 0.52 -23.24
N PRO A 50 4.99 -0.19 -23.99
CA PRO A 50 6.32 0.32 -24.35
C PRO A 50 6.29 1.72 -24.95
N ARG A 51 5.27 2.00 -25.79
CA ARG A 51 5.06 3.30 -26.45
C ARG A 51 4.67 4.45 -25.51
N THR A 52 4.25 4.15 -24.28
CA THR A 52 3.89 5.17 -23.27
C THR A 52 5.04 5.54 -22.36
N PHE A 53 6.14 4.78 -22.36
CA PHE A 53 7.35 5.20 -21.69
C PHE A 53 8.06 6.25 -22.55
N ALA A 54 8.43 7.37 -21.95
CA ALA A 54 9.24 8.40 -22.59
C ALA A 54 10.75 8.17 -22.37
N GLU A 55 11.08 7.21 -21.49
CA GLU A 55 12.42 6.96 -21.00
C GLU A 55 12.68 5.45 -20.97
N ALA A 56 13.89 5.04 -21.34
CA ALA A 56 14.45 3.71 -21.15
C ALA A 56 15.68 3.83 -20.25
N GLY A 57 16.21 2.71 -19.74
CA GLY A 57 17.42 2.79 -18.93
C GLY A 57 18.13 1.48 -18.70
N CYS A 58 19.33 1.58 -18.17
CA CYS A 58 20.16 0.41 -17.83
C CYS A 58 19.77 -0.11 -16.45
N ALA A 59 19.38 -1.38 -16.36
CA ALA A 59 19.06 -2.03 -15.07
C ALA A 59 20.27 -2.19 -14.13
N VAL A 60 21.50 -2.08 -14.66
CA VAL A 60 22.74 -2.26 -13.88
C VAL A 60 23.20 -0.94 -13.26
N CYS A 61 23.16 0.16 -14.01
CA CYS A 61 23.64 1.47 -13.52
C CYS A 61 22.52 2.49 -13.22
N GLY A 62 21.27 2.20 -13.60
CA GLY A 62 20.11 3.07 -13.31
C GLY A 62 20.04 4.34 -14.15
N CYS A 63 20.93 4.54 -15.13
CA CYS A 63 20.86 5.69 -16.03
C CYS A 63 19.63 5.58 -16.94
N LEU A 64 18.78 6.61 -16.91
CA LEU A 64 17.65 6.77 -17.81
C LEU A 64 18.07 7.61 -19.02
N VAL A 65 17.57 7.24 -20.19
CA VAL A 65 17.74 7.95 -21.46
C VAL A 65 16.36 8.11 -22.12
N PRO A 66 16.11 9.20 -22.84
CA PRO A 66 14.91 9.30 -23.66
C PRO A 66 14.83 8.14 -24.66
N LEU A 67 13.61 7.65 -24.90
CA LEU A 67 13.34 6.60 -25.89
C LEU A 67 13.42 7.13 -27.33
#